data_AF-A0A7S2DV34-F1
#
_entry.id   AF-A0A7S2DV34-F1
#
_cell.length_a   1.000
_cell.length_b   1.000
_cell.length_c   1.000
_cell.angle_alpha   90.00
_cell.angle_beta   90.00
_cell.angle_gamma   90.00
#
_symmetry.space_group_name_H-M   'P 1'
#
loop_
_entity.id
_entity.type
_entity.pdbx_description
1 polymer ?
#
loop_
_entity_poly.entity_id
_entity_poly.type
_entity_poly.pdbx_seq_one_letter_code
_entity_poly.pdbx_strand_id
1 'polypeptide(L)'
;YESCLATCGCDTDAPVPMPTSVPTSSAPSPAPTYNCDDSTTWYRGSNPAKNCEWVSEDSDTRCSKVGNDGTYAYESCLATCGCKTDAPIVSPTSVPTTSEPTTAAPTAGPTSPAPTAGPT
;
A
#
# COMPACT_ATOMS: atom_id res chain seq x y z
N TYR A 1 54.58 -37.14 -28.92
CA TYR A 1 54.87 -36.44 -30.17
C TYR A 1 54.20 -37.23 -31.25
N GLU A 2 53.42 -36.54 -32.08
CA GLU A 2 52.89 -37.01 -33.36
C GLU A 2 51.83 -38.12 -33.25
N SER A 3 50.55 -37.79 -33.47
CA SER A 3 49.90 -37.88 -34.79
C SER A 3 49.39 -39.34 -34.98
N CYS A 4 48.17 -39.65 -35.38
CA CYS A 4 47.25 -38.93 -36.26
C CYS A 4 45.97 -39.78 -36.39
N LEU A 5 44.88 -39.14 -36.84
CA LEU A 5 43.80 -39.72 -37.66
C LEU A 5 42.76 -40.64 -36.99
N ALA A 6 41.52 -40.17 -36.93
CA ALA A 6 40.42 -40.77 -37.71
C ALA A 6 39.13 -39.97 -37.49
N THR A 7 38.82 -39.08 -38.43
CA THR A 7 37.42 -38.80 -38.77
C THR A 7 36.79 -40.09 -39.27
N CYS A 8 35.71 -40.54 -38.64
CA CYS A 8 34.50 -41.09 -39.25
C CYS A 8 33.62 -41.68 -38.15
N GLY A 9 32.46 -41.07 -37.94
CA GLY A 9 31.48 -41.56 -36.97
C GLY A 9 30.95 -42.94 -37.34
N CYS A 10 30.39 -43.62 -36.34
CA CYS A 10 29.31 -44.56 -36.56
C CYS A 10 28.23 -44.32 -35.49
N ASP A 11 27.03 -44.22 -36.02
CA ASP A 11 25.72 -44.08 -35.42
C ASP A 11 25.54 -44.93 -34.15
N THR A 12 25.18 -44.28 -33.05
CA THR A 12 24.50 -44.95 -31.94
C THR A 12 23.06 -44.49 -31.96
N ASP A 13 22.21 -45.35 -32.52
CA ASP A 13 20.76 -45.38 -32.39
C ASP A 13 20.39 -45.20 -30.91
N ALA A 14 19.90 -44.02 -30.56
CA ALA A 14 19.37 -43.74 -29.24
C ALA A 14 17.87 -43.41 -29.40
N PRO A 15 16.95 -44.21 -28.82
CA PRO A 15 15.54 -43.89 -28.88
C PRO A 15 15.29 -42.59 -28.13
N VAL A 16 14.87 -41.55 -28.86
CA VAL A 16 14.42 -40.28 -28.28
C VAL A 16 13.13 -40.51 -27.49
N PRO A 17 13.09 -40.25 -26.17
CA PRO A 17 11.81 -40.16 -25.48
C PRO A 17 11.06 -38.93 -26.02
N MET A 18 9.84 -39.18 -26.50
CA MET A 18 8.87 -38.16 -26.91
C MET A 18 8.75 -37.08 -25.81
N PRO A 19 8.66 -35.78 -26.13
CA PRO A 19 8.46 -34.76 -25.11
C PRO A 19 7.10 -34.98 -24.45
N THR A 20 7.12 -35.58 -23.26
CA THR A 20 5.97 -35.74 -22.38
C THR A 20 5.39 -34.36 -22.14
N SER A 21 4.19 -34.12 -22.67
CA SER A 21 3.39 -32.95 -22.35
C SER A 21 3.06 -32.99 -20.87
N VAL A 22 3.88 -32.34 -20.05
CA VAL A 22 3.58 -32.17 -18.63
C VAL A 22 2.24 -31.42 -18.52
N PRO A 23 1.27 -31.90 -17.73
CA PRO A 23 0.16 -31.05 -17.38
C PRO A 23 0.75 -29.90 -16.55
N THR A 24 0.73 -28.69 -17.11
CA THR A 24 1.01 -27.47 -16.35
C THR A 24 -0.07 -27.36 -15.30
N SER A 25 0.18 -27.98 -14.15
CA SER A 25 -0.57 -27.76 -12.92
C SER A 25 -0.57 -26.26 -12.70
N SER A 26 -1.75 -25.66 -12.82
CA SER A 26 -1.97 -24.25 -12.61
C SER A 26 -1.67 -23.97 -11.14
N ALA A 27 -0.41 -23.70 -10.83
CA ALA A 27 0.00 -23.26 -9.52
C ALA A 27 -0.83 -22.02 -9.19
N PRO A 28 -1.54 -21.99 -8.04
CA PRO A 28 -2.23 -20.78 -7.64
C PRO A 28 -1.19 -19.67 -7.56
N SER A 29 -1.44 -18.56 -8.27
CA SER A 29 -0.64 -17.35 -8.11
C SER A 29 -0.66 -17.00 -6.62
N PRO A 30 0.50 -16.84 -5.94
CA PRO A 30 0.49 -16.49 -4.53
C PRO A 30 -0.30 -15.19 -4.38
N ALA A 31 -1.32 -15.22 -3.52
CA ALA A 31 -2.00 -14.01 -3.13
C ALA A 31 -0.97 -12.99 -2.64
N PRO A 32 -1.15 -11.69 -2.91
CA PRO A 32 -0.23 -10.68 -2.40
C PRO A 32 -0.16 -10.79 -0.87
N THR A 33 1.02 -11.16 -0.35
CA THR A 33 1.33 -11.06 1.07
C THR A 33 1.58 -9.59 1.37
N TYR A 34 0.62 -8.93 2.01
CA TYR A 34 0.80 -7.60 2.56
C TYR A 34 1.44 -7.71 3.95
N ASN A 35 2.65 -7.19 4.08
CA ASN A 35 3.34 -7.03 5.37
C ASN A 35 2.89 -5.72 6.02
N CYS A 36 1.95 -5.85 6.95
CA CYS A 36 1.36 -4.77 7.73
C CYS A 36 2.06 -4.62 9.09
N ASP A 37 3.39 -4.72 9.10
CA ASP A 37 4.16 -4.67 10.34
C ASP A 37 4.54 -3.24 10.69
N ASP A 38 4.62 -2.96 11.99
CA ASP A 38 5.18 -1.72 12.49
C ASP A 38 6.71 -1.72 12.39
N SER A 39 7.27 -0.57 12.05
CA SER A 39 8.71 -0.36 11.98
C SER A 39 9.30 -0.40 13.38
N THR A 40 10.34 -1.23 13.54
CA THR A 40 11.10 -1.34 14.78
C THR A 40 12.12 -0.21 14.97
N THR A 41 12.39 0.56 13.92
CA THR A 41 13.38 1.64 13.91
C THR A 41 12.78 3.04 13.87
N TRP A 42 11.49 3.15 13.57
CA TRP A 42 10.81 4.43 13.50
C TRP A 42 10.52 5.00 14.88
N TYR A 43 10.78 6.29 15.06
CA TYR A 43 10.35 7.04 16.22
C TYR A 43 10.25 8.54 15.92
N ARG A 44 9.42 9.25 16.67
CA ARG A 44 9.19 10.68 16.45
C ARG A 44 10.39 11.54 16.85
N GLY A 45 10.93 12.30 15.89
CA GLY A 45 12.02 13.24 16.10
C GLY A 45 13.27 12.53 16.63
N SER A 46 13.82 12.93 17.78
CA SER A 46 14.98 12.26 18.39
C SER A 46 14.61 11.42 19.61
N ASN A 47 13.35 11.01 19.76
CA ASN A 47 12.86 10.32 20.96
C ASN A 47 12.43 8.87 20.66
N PRO A 48 13.29 7.86 20.90
CA PRO A 48 12.98 6.45 20.67
C PRO A 48 11.75 5.92 21.45
N ALA A 49 11.41 6.55 22.57
CA ALA A 49 10.20 6.23 23.33
C ALA A 49 8.90 6.60 22.59
N LYS A 50 8.98 7.40 21.52
CA LYS A 50 7.85 7.79 20.67
C LYS A 50 7.83 6.94 19.39
N ASN A 51 7.89 5.63 19.56
CA ASN A 51 7.82 4.61 18.51
C ASN A 51 6.36 4.30 18.12
N CYS A 52 6.13 3.24 17.36
CA CYS A 52 4.78 2.84 16.95
C CYS A 52 3.86 2.49 18.13
N GLU A 53 4.39 2.00 19.26
CA GLU A 53 3.61 1.81 20.49
C GLU A 53 3.07 3.15 21.03
N TRP A 54 3.90 4.20 21.00
CA TRP A 54 3.40 5.55 21.30
C TRP A 54 2.38 6.01 20.26
N VAL A 55 2.52 5.64 18.99
CA VAL A 55 1.50 6.01 17.98
C VAL A 55 0.17 5.32 18.29
N SER A 56 0.18 4.08 18.77
CA SER A 56 -1.04 3.28 19.00
C SER A 56 -1.92 3.81 20.14
N GLU A 57 -1.33 4.51 21.12
CA GLU A 57 -2.07 5.15 22.21
C GLU A 57 -3.06 6.24 21.72
N ASP A 58 -2.82 6.83 20.54
CA ASP A 58 -3.69 7.86 19.94
C ASP A 58 -3.41 7.94 18.43
N SER A 59 -3.77 6.87 17.73
CA SER A 59 -3.48 6.70 16.29
C SER A 59 -4.14 7.79 15.44
N ASP A 60 -5.31 8.29 15.83
CA ASP A 60 -6.04 9.37 15.15
C ASP A 60 -5.18 10.62 14.93
N THR A 61 -4.38 11.01 15.94
CA THR A 61 -3.53 12.20 15.85
C THR A 61 -2.06 11.90 15.58
N ARG A 62 -1.60 10.70 15.93
CA ARG A 62 -0.17 10.35 15.89
C ARG A 62 0.26 9.75 14.56
N CYS A 63 -0.65 9.15 13.79
CA CYS A 63 -0.34 8.58 12.48
C CYS A 63 0.11 9.61 11.43
N SER A 64 -0.22 10.89 11.63
CA SER A 64 0.23 11.99 10.78
C SER A 64 1.56 12.63 11.23
N LYS A 65 2.24 12.07 12.24
CA LYS A 65 3.54 12.60 12.72
C LYS A 65 4.69 12.09 11.86
N VAL A 66 5.68 12.95 11.70
CA VAL A 66 6.92 12.64 10.99
C VAL A 66 7.98 12.11 11.97
N GLY A 67 8.66 11.05 11.54
CA GLY A 67 9.73 10.36 12.25
C GLY A 67 11.07 11.06 12.18
N ASN A 68 12.07 10.42 12.78
CA ASN A 68 13.47 10.82 12.76
C ASN A 68 14.09 10.78 11.35
N ASP A 69 13.60 9.87 10.52
CA ASP A 69 14.03 9.59 9.15
C ASP A 69 13.26 10.40 8.10
N GLY A 70 12.31 11.23 8.53
CA GLY A 70 11.47 12.04 7.65
C GLY A 70 10.23 11.32 7.11
N THR A 71 10.00 10.05 7.46
CA THR A 71 8.81 9.29 7.05
C THR A 71 7.63 9.53 7.99
N TYR A 72 6.41 9.40 7.49
CA TYR A 72 5.22 9.50 8.33
C TYR A 72 4.96 8.21 9.12
N ALA A 73 4.38 8.36 10.32
CA ALA A 73 3.95 7.23 11.13
C ALA A 73 2.98 6.30 10.39
N TYR A 74 2.11 6.79 9.50
CA TYR A 74 1.24 5.91 8.72
C TYR A 74 1.99 5.05 7.67
N GLU A 75 3.20 5.42 7.29
CA GLU A 75 4.05 4.64 6.36
C GLU A 75 4.89 3.62 7.12
N SER A 76 5.35 3.99 8.32
CA SER A 76 6.24 3.18 9.12
C SER A 76 5.52 2.29 10.13
N CYS A 77 4.36 2.70 10.62
CA CYS A 77 3.57 2.00 11.63
C CYS A 77 2.26 1.49 10.99
N LEU A 78 2.38 0.63 9.97
CA LEU A 78 1.25 0.13 9.19
C LEU A 78 0.27 -0.70 10.04
N ALA A 79 0.76 -1.44 11.04
CA ALA A 79 -0.10 -2.20 11.93
C ALA A 79 -0.96 -1.26 12.78
N THR A 80 -0.35 -0.18 13.26
CA THR A 80 -0.97 0.80 14.14
C THR A 80 -1.90 1.77 13.40
N CYS A 81 -1.48 2.28 12.25
CA CYS A 81 -2.14 3.36 11.53
C CYS A 81 -3.13 2.91 10.45
N GLY A 82 -3.24 1.59 10.27
CA GLY A 82 -4.06 1.01 9.25
C GLY A 82 -3.23 0.61 8.04
N CYS A 83 -3.17 -0.69 7.81
CA CYS A 83 -2.59 -1.23 6.61
C CYS A 83 -3.53 -0.95 5.44
N LYS A 84 -2.99 -0.46 4.32
CA LYS A 84 -3.74 -0.49 3.07
C LYS A 84 -3.79 -1.92 2.57
N THR A 85 -4.72 -2.70 3.11
CA THR A 85 -5.27 -3.83 2.40
C THR A 85 -6.05 -3.24 1.24
N ASP A 86 -5.38 -3.14 0.09
CA ASP A 86 -6.12 -3.16 -1.17
C ASP A 86 -6.86 -4.50 -1.11
N ALA A 87 -8.15 -4.45 -0.78
CA ALA A 87 -8.99 -5.64 -0.77
C ALA A 87 -8.73 -6.37 -2.10
N PRO A 88 -8.52 -7.71 -2.10
CA PRO A 88 -8.41 -8.40 -3.37
C PRO A 88 -9.58 -7.96 -4.24
N ILE A 89 -9.34 -7.60 -5.50
CA ILE A 89 -10.39 -7.26 -6.48
C ILE A 89 -11.26 -8.51 -6.66
N VAL A 90 -12.16 -8.71 -5.71
CA VAL A 90 -13.40 -9.45 -5.84
C VAL A 90 -14.41 -8.39 -5.49
N SER A 91 -14.71 -7.52 -6.46
CA SER A 91 -15.70 -6.45 -6.33
C SER A 91 -16.88 -6.91 -5.48
N PRO A 92 -17.09 -6.41 -4.26
CA PRO A 92 -18.44 -6.30 -3.79
C PRO A 92 -19.01 -5.10 -4.57
N THR A 93 -19.86 -5.38 -5.56
CA THR A 93 -20.83 -4.41 -6.05
C THR A 93 -21.81 -4.14 -4.90
N SER A 94 -21.34 -3.41 -3.88
CA SER A 94 -22.17 -2.83 -2.85
C SER A 94 -22.24 -1.35 -3.20
N VAL A 95 -23.31 -1.04 -3.91
CA VAL A 95 -23.77 0.31 -4.24
C VAL A 95 -23.48 1.28 -3.08
N PRO A 96 -23.00 2.50 -3.33
CA PRO A 96 -22.90 3.49 -2.27
C PRO A 96 -24.33 3.86 -1.85
N THR A 97 -24.72 3.48 -0.65
CA THR A 97 -25.81 4.16 0.05
C THR A 97 -25.33 5.59 0.24
N THR A 98 -25.86 6.49 -0.60
CA THR A 98 -25.73 7.93 -0.47
C THR A 98 -26.25 8.35 0.90
N SER A 99 -25.37 8.37 1.89
CA SER A 99 -25.56 9.14 3.11
C SER A 99 -25.49 10.61 2.70
N GLU A 100 -26.66 11.15 2.41
CA GLU A 100 -26.95 12.55 2.14
C GLU A 100 -26.14 13.48 3.07
N PRO A 101 -25.34 14.42 2.54
CA PRO A 101 -24.82 15.49 3.36
C PRO A 101 -25.99 16.42 3.73
N THR A 102 -26.47 16.31 4.97
CA THR A 102 -27.32 17.36 5.55
C THR A 102 -26.57 18.69 5.45
N THR A 103 -27.04 19.52 4.54
CA THR A 103 -26.49 20.83 4.22
C THR A 103 -26.65 21.73 5.44
N ALA A 104 -25.54 21.94 6.17
CA ALA A 104 -25.43 23.02 7.13
C ALA A 104 -25.42 24.35 6.36
N ALA A 105 -26.53 25.08 6.38
CA ALA A 105 -26.59 26.43 5.86
C ALA A 105 -25.91 27.40 6.86
N PRO A 106 -24.83 28.13 6.50
CA PRO A 106 -24.42 29.28 7.27
C PRO A 106 -25.29 30.48 6.86
N THR A 107 -26.15 30.95 7.77
CA THR A 107 -26.82 32.25 7.62
C THR A 107 -25.83 33.35 7.97
N ALA A 108 -25.02 33.77 7.00
CA ALA A 108 -24.24 35.00 7.09
C ALA A 108 -25.18 36.18 6.81
N GLY A 109 -25.64 36.85 7.85
CA GLY A 109 -26.37 38.12 7.71
C GLY A 109 -25.42 39.32 7.86
N PRO A 110 -25.23 40.16 6.84
CA PRO A 110 -24.76 41.51 7.02
C PRO A 110 -25.98 42.45 7.10
N THR A 111 -26.37 42.88 8.29
CA THR A 111 -27.25 44.06 8.41
C THR A 111 -26.37 45.25 8.73
N SER A 112 -25.94 45.96 7.69
CA SER A 112 -25.27 47.25 7.83
C SER A 112 -26.33 48.33 8.14
N PRO A 113 -26.18 49.15 9.20
CA PRO A 113 -27.05 50.31 9.39
C PRO A 113 -26.69 51.41 8.38
N ALA A 114 -27.71 51.89 7.67
CA ALA A 114 -27.59 53.03 6.76
C ALA A 114 -27.21 54.32 7.52
N PRO A 115 -26.19 55.08 7.07
CA PRO A 115 -25.94 56.40 7.62
C PRO A 115 -26.95 57.40 7.05
N THR A 116 -27.74 58.03 7.92
CA THR A 116 -28.56 59.19 7.52
C THR A 116 -27.70 60.44 7.60
N ALA A 117 -27.26 60.94 6.45
CA ALA A 117 -26.74 62.29 6.31
C ALA A 117 -27.89 63.29 6.49
N GLY A 118 -27.81 64.13 7.52
CA GLY A 118 -28.67 65.31 7.66
C GLY A 118 -28.11 66.47 6.82
N PRO A 119 -28.97 67.31 6.19
CA PRO A 119 -28.52 68.47 5.45
C PRO A 119 -28.04 69.61 6.37
N THR A 120 -27.27 70.50 5.77
CA THR A 120 -26.44 71.59 6.31
C THR A 120 -27.21 72.71 6.99
#